data_AF-A0A1I0B7S5-F1
#
_entry.id   AF-A0A1I0B7S5-F1
#
_cell.length_a   1.000
_cell.length_b   1.000
_cell.length_c   1.000
_cell.angle_alpha   90.00
_cell.angle_beta   90.00
_cell.angle_gamma   90.00
#
_symmetry.space_group_name_H-M   'P 1'
#
loop_
_entity.id
_entity.type
_entity.pdbx_description
1 polymer ?
#
loop_
_entity_poly.entity_id
_entity_poly.type
_entity_poly.pdbx_seq_one_letter_code
_entity_poly.pdbx_strand_id
1 'polypeptide(L)'
;MNNGHRGSSRRRRRLRRRRQLMMAACCLGLVVLVLGTVLIVKKVKGTDDEPVEVAAEVDVANEEPEDGTTIEVVEPEETEETTDETDAEDPGASTQSEQGASVNVEDIVNASNVGENSTTTYGIDVSKFQGTIDWAQVASSGINFAMIRVGYRDSTTGEIKPDTNAKYNMQEAEKNGIKIGAYFFSTAVTKDEAIEEADWVASYVAQYPITYPVGYNCEGFENSTSRQYNLTKDDRSNIAIAFLGEVYNKGYTPIFYASKNEMASDAKWNTSTICAKYKIWMAWYNQDSSNLATGPSAGFKYDMWQYTNQGTIPGITKKVDVDVAYFGYNGTETAKDTSERATASADVEALMKFTEVNETVTAKSKTNLRNKPSQGADSKVMVTLENGQTATRTGTSTSGWSRVVYNGATYYAVSSYLTTDLSAPAQSAAPAEQAPATEEAPAQAPGFKTKFTDVNETVTAKEVVNLRSKPSVTDADSQVVATLSAGQTAIRTGINNEYGWSRVEYNGQVLYCVSSYIKVVE
;
A
#
# COMPACT_ATOMS: atom_id res chain seq x y z
N MET A 1 38.25 52.54 26.79
CA MET A 1 39.33 51.55 26.49
C MET A 1 38.81 50.59 25.43
N ASN A 2 39.61 50.26 24.42
CA ASN A 2 39.16 49.52 23.23
C ASN A 2 39.99 48.25 23.05
N ASN A 3 39.44 47.08 23.35
CA ASN A 3 40.12 45.79 23.16
C ASN A 3 39.11 44.62 23.08
N GLY A 4 38.63 44.28 21.88
CA GLY A 4 37.65 43.20 21.72
C GLY A 4 37.50 42.59 20.31
N HIS A 5 38.36 42.91 19.34
CA HIS A 5 38.11 42.55 17.93
C HIS A 5 39.24 41.84 17.16
N ARG A 6 40.34 41.43 17.83
CA ARG A 6 41.46 40.72 17.17
C ARG A 6 41.40 39.18 17.19
N GLY A 7 40.47 38.57 17.94
CA GLY A 7 40.33 37.11 18.03
C GLY A 7 39.55 36.46 16.87
N SER A 8 38.45 37.09 16.43
CA SER A 8 37.48 36.51 15.48
C SER A 8 38.06 36.26 14.07
N SER A 9 38.84 37.21 13.54
CA SER A 9 39.37 37.12 12.16
C SER A 9 40.43 36.02 11.98
N ARG A 10 41.23 35.73 13.00
CA ARG A 10 42.24 34.65 12.98
C ARG A 10 41.59 33.27 12.95
N ARG A 11 40.49 33.06 13.70
CA ARG A 11 39.74 31.78 13.71
C ARG A 11 39.07 31.51 12.36
N ARG A 12 38.44 32.53 11.75
CA ARG A 12 37.83 32.44 10.40
C ARG A 12 38.87 32.16 9.29
N ARG A 13 40.07 32.74 9.34
CA ARG A 13 41.16 32.43 8.38
C ARG A 13 41.67 30.98 8.47
N ARG A 14 41.79 30.39 9.67
CA ARG A 14 42.18 28.98 9.84
C ARG A 14 41.13 28.01 9.28
N LEU A 15 39.84 28.28 9.48
CA LEU A 15 38.74 27.47 8.93
C LEU A 15 38.69 27.50 7.39
N ARG A 16 38.90 28.66 6.74
CA ARG A 16 39.00 28.72 5.27
C ARG A 16 40.18 27.91 4.72
N ARG A 17 41.37 27.99 5.33
CA ARG A 17 42.52 27.17 4.90
C ARG A 17 42.27 25.66 5.05
N ARG A 18 41.61 25.20 6.13
CA ARG A 18 41.25 23.78 6.29
C ARG A 18 40.28 23.30 5.20
N ARG A 19 39.24 24.09 4.85
CA ARG A 19 38.32 23.75 3.75
C ARG A 19 39.01 23.71 2.37
N GLN A 20 39.97 24.61 2.10
CA GLN A 20 40.72 24.59 0.84
C GLN A 20 41.67 23.39 0.73
N LEU A 21 42.29 22.96 1.84
CA LEU A 21 43.13 21.75 1.87
C LEU A 21 42.31 20.46 1.71
N MET A 22 41.10 20.38 2.29
CA MET A 22 40.21 19.23 2.09
C MET A 22 39.74 19.10 0.63
N MET A 23 39.33 20.18 -0.04
CA MET A 23 38.95 20.09 -1.46
C MET A 23 40.11 19.64 -2.35
N ALA A 24 41.34 20.13 -2.10
CA ALA A 24 42.51 19.72 -2.87
C ALA A 24 42.82 18.21 -2.73
N ALA A 25 42.60 17.63 -1.54
CA ALA A 25 42.76 16.20 -1.32
C ALA A 25 41.69 15.36 -2.06
N CYS A 26 40.43 15.80 -2.05
CA CYS A 26 39.34 15.12 -2.78
C CYS A 26 39.57 15.11 -4.30
N CYS A 27 40.09 16.21 -4.87
CA CYS A 27 40.41 16.27 -6.29
C CYS A 27 41.58 15.35 -6.70
N LEU A 28 42.54 15.08 -5.81
CA LEU A 28 43.65 14.16 -6.12
C LEU A 28 43.20 12.69 -6.13
N GLY A 29 42.29 12.29 -5.23
CA GLY A 29 41.78 10.92 -5.17
C GLY A 29 40.99 10.50 -6.41
N LEU A 30 40.23 11.43 -7.02
CA LEU A 30 39.45 11.17 -8.24
C LEU A 30 40.31 10.93 -9.49
N VAL A 31 41.53 11.49 -9.56
CA VAL A 31 42.42 11.30 -10.73
C VAL A 31 43.07 9.90 -10.73
N VAL A 32 43.32 9.31 -9.56
CA VAL A 32 43.92 7.97 -9.44
C VAL A 32 42.92 6.87 -9.82
N LEU A 33 41.63 7.06 -9.54
CA LEU A 33 40.57 6.07 -9.83
C LEU A 33 40.21 5.97 -11.32
N VAL A 34 40.45 7.02 -12.12
CA VAL A 34 40.11 7.05 -13.57
C VAL A 34 41.23 6.45 -14.45
N LEU A 35 42.44 6.24 -13.91
CA LEU A 35 43.56 5.63 -14.64
C LEU A 35 43.65 4.10 -14.47
N GLY A 36 42.81 3.49 -13.64
CA GLY A 36 42.86 2.06 -13.30
C GLY A 36 42.06 1.11 -14.20
N THR A 37 41.20 1.60 -15.09
CA THR A 37 40.21 0.78 -15.83
C THR A 37 40.47 0.65 -17.33
N VAL A 38 41.62 1.14 -17.83
CA VAL A 38 42.00 1.02 -19.24
C VAL A 38 43.28 0.18 -19.38
N LEU A 39 43.15 -1.14 -19.23
CA LEU A 39 44.04 -2.16 -19.80
C LEU A 39 43.41 -3.57 -19.65
N ILE A 40 43.65 -4.45 -20.63
CA ILE A 40 43.21 -5.87 -20.73
C ILE A 40 41.82 -6.11 -21.39
N VAL A 41 41.78 -5.98 -22.73
CA VAL A 41 40.91 -6.78 -23.63
C VAL A 41 41.68 -7.07 -24.94
N LYS A 42 41.52 -8.28 -25.52
CA LYS A 42 42.24 -8.90 -26.67
C LYS A 42 43.62 -9.47 -26.25
N LYS A 43 43.99 -10.74 -26.50
CA LYS A 43 43.74 -11.74 -27.57
C LYS A 43 43.69 -13.18 -26.92
N VAL A 44 43.36 -14.34 -27.53
CA VAL A 44 43.01 -14.77 -28.91
C VAL A 44 42.01 -15.99 -28.88
N LYS A 45 41.83 -16.76 -29.97
CA LYS A 45 41.06 -18.01 -30.09
C LYS A 45 41.94 -19.26 -30.34
N GLY A 46 41.44 -20.46 -30.00
CA GLY A 46 41.81 -21.77 -30.57
C GLY A 46 41.50 -22.92 -29.60
N THR A 47 40.35 -23.58 -29.69
CA THR A 47 40.01 -24.81 -30.47
C THR A 47 40.38 -26.13 -29.79
N ASP A 48 39.31 -26.90 -29.51
CA ASP A 48 39.16 -28.37 -29.57
C ASP A 48 40.02 -29.26 -28.64
N ASP A 49 39.41 -29.83 -27.59
CA ASP A 49 38.82 -31.18 -27.64
C ASP A 49 38.09 -31.57 -26.32
N GLU A 50 36.96 -32.27 -26.48
CA GLU A 50 36.21 -33.06 -25.48
C GLU A 50 36.50 -34.56 -25.75
N PRO A 51 36.12 -35.54 -24.90
CA PRO A 51 35.61 -35.49 -23.51
C PRO A 51 36.42 -36.43 -22.58
N VAL A 52 35.92 -36.66 -21.34
CA VAL A 52 35.50 -37.99 -20.82
C VAL A 52 35.04 -37.85 -19.35
N GLU A 53 33.96 -38.55 -19.03
CA GLU A 53 33.19 -38.49 -17.79
C GLU A 53 33.37 -39.78 -16.95
N VAL A 54 33.01 -39.74 -15.65
CA VAL A 54 32.81 -40.86 -14.66
C VAL A 54 34.00 -41.84 -14.41
N ALA A 55 34.29 -42.31 -13.19
CA ALA A 55 33.40 -42.83 -12.13
C ALA A 55 34.08 -42.91 -10.73
N ALA A 56 33.28 -43.21 -9.70
CA ALA A 56 33.72 -43.75 -8.39
C ALA A 56 34.09 -45.26 -8.50
N GLU A 57 34.51 -46.06 -7.51
CA GLU A 57 34.52 -46.07 -6.03
C GLU A 57 35.72 -46.94 -5.56
N VAL A 58 36.23 -46.80 -4.32
CA VAL A 58 36.70 -47.94 -3.48
C VAL A 58 36.54 -47.57 -1.99
N ASP A 59 36.19 -48.56 -1.17
CA ASP A 59 35.89 -48.50 0.28
C ASP A 59 37.04 -49.09 1.15
N VAL A 60 36.81 -49.32 2.45
CA VAL A 60 37.51 -50.21 3.43
C VAL A 60 38.44 -49.56 4.49
N ALA A 61 37.82 -49.20 5.62
CA ALA A 61 38.04 -49.70 6.99
C ALA A 61 39.34 -49.48 7.84
N ASN A 62 39.06 -49.03 9.08
CA ASN A 62 39.52 -49.48 10.42
C ASN A 62 40.87 -49.08 11.09
N GLU A 63 40.72 -48.95 12.42
CA GLU A 63 41.66 -49.12 13.55
C GLU A 63 42.42 -47.91 14.17
N GLU A 64 42.34 -47.85 15.51
CA GLU A 64 43.07 -46.95 16.43
C GLU A 64 44.50 -47.44 16.70
N PRO A 65 45.29 -46.70 17.52
CA PRO A 65 45.46 -47.18 18.90
C PRO A 65 45.56 -46.10 20.00
N GLU A 66 45.33 -46.52 21.25
CA GLU A 66 45.67 -45.80 22.49
C GLU A 66 47.18 -45.74 22.76
N ASP A 67 47.64 -44.74 23.53
CA ASP A 67 48.19 -44.88 24.91
C ASP A 67 49.00 -43.63 25.34
N GLY A 68 49.01 -43.30 26.64
CA GLY A 68 50.19 -42.67 27.27
C GLY A 68 50.02 -41.38 28.09
N THR A 69 49.86 -41.54 29.41
CA THR A 69 50.59 -40.76 30.46
C THR A 69 50.01 -39.41 31.00
N THR A 70 48.99 -39.52 31.87
CA THR A 70 48.91 -39.04 33.29
C THR A 70 49.44 -37.67 33.79
N ILE A 71 48.53 -36.93 34.48
CA ILE A 71 48.60 -36.36 35.88
C ILE A 71 49.66 -35.22 36.13
N GLU A 72 49.37 -34.07 36.77
CA GLU A 72 48.91 -33.81 38.16
C GLU A 72 47.90 -32.66 38.34
N VAL A 73 47.08 -32.77 39.40
CA VAL A 73 46.23 -31.72 40.00
C VAL A 73 46.78 -31.40 41.39
N VAL A 74 46.91 -30.12 41.75
CA VAL A 74 47.15 -29.68 43.14
C VAL A 74 46.41 -28.37 43.43
N GLU A 75 45.39 -28.45 44.27
CA GLU A 75 44.99 -27.36 45.19
C GLU A 75 45.49 -27.73 46.60
N PRO A 76 45.67 -26.75 47.50
CA PRO A 76 44.98 -26.88 48.79
C PRO A 76 44.39 -25.57 49.35
N GLU A 77 43.67 -25.74 50.47
CA GLU A 77 42.61 -24.89 51.03
C GLU A 77 43.04 -23.62 51.82
N GLU A 78 41.98 -22.87 52.14
CA GLU A 78 41.74 -21.70 53.01
C GLU A 78 42.57 -21.48 54.29
N THR A 79 42.64 -20.21 54.74
CA THR A 79 42.09 -19.78 56.07
C THR A 79 42.11 -18.23 56.28
N GLU A 80 40.94 -17.70 56.69
CA GLU A 80 40.52 -16.53 57.53
C GLU A 80 41.48 -15.33 57.87
N GLU A 81 41.08 -14.11 58.30
CA GLU A 81 39.91 -13.60 59.05
C GLU A 81 39.57 -12.09 58.77
N THR A 82 38.27 -11.72 58.86
CA THR A 82 37.65 -10.42 59.33
C THR A 82 37.99 -9.06 58.67
N THR A 83 37.08 -8.09 58.45
CA THR A 83 36.08 -7.46 59.37
C THR A 83 34.86 -6.83 58.68
N ASP A 84 33.81 -6.56 59.47
CA ASP A 84 32.44 -6.09 59.18
C ASP A 84 32.21 -4.88 58.24
N GLU A 85 31.04 -4.86 57.56
CA GLU A 85 29.92 -3.98 58.01
C GLU A 85 28.53 -4.54 57.59
N THR A 86 27.50 -4.10 58.31
CA THR A 86 26.16 -4.72 58.39
C THR A 86 25.14 -4.22 57.37
N ASP A 87 24.23 -5.09 56.94
CA ASP A 87 22.78 -4.91 57.19
C ASP A 87 21.99 -6.19 56.87
N ALA A 88 20.97 -6.50 57.67
CA ALA A 88 20.17 -7.73 57.58
C ALA A 88 18.66 -7.45 57.50
N GLU A 89 17.92 -8.47 57.05
CA GLU A 89 16.45 -8.62 57.11
C GLU A 89 15.59 -7.89 56.04
N ASP A 90 15.57 -8.47 54.82
CA ASP A 90 14.37 -8.48 53.96
C ASP A 90 13.68 -9.87 54.09
N PRO A 91 12.40 -9.95 54.53
CA PRO A 91 11.70 -11.22 54.75
C PRO A 91 11.19 -11.91 53.47
N GLY A 92 11.62 -11.52 52.27
CA GLY A 92 11.20 -12.13 50.99
C GLY A 92 11.70 -13.57 50.70
N ALA A 93 12.55 -14.16 51.55
CA ALA A 93 13.31 -15.38 51.26
C ALA A 93 12.54 -16.72 51.25
N SER A 94 11.22 -16.73 51.02
CA SER A 94 10.42 -17.97 50.94
C SER A 94 9.27 -17.95 49.93
N THR A 95 9.57 -17.59 48.68
CA THR A 95 8.78 -18.04 47.51
C THR A 95 9.72 -18.72 46.53
N GLN A 96 9.38 -19.95 46.13
CA GLN A 96 10.06 -20.62 45.01
C GLN A 96 9.84 -19.78 43.76
N SER A 97 10.92 -19.24 43.18
CA SER A 97 10.87 -18.58 41.88
C SER A 97 10.71 -19.64 40.80
N GLU A 98 9.52 -19.70 40.19
CA GLU A 98 9.40 -20.36 38.89
C GLU A 98 10.28 -19.59 37.90
N GLN A 99 11.33 -20.24 37.41
CA GLN A 99 12.23 -19.66 36.41
C GLN A 99 11.53 -19.63 35.05
N GLY A 100 10.78 -18.56 34.81
CA GLY A 100 10.39 -18.17 33.45
C GLY A 100 11.63 -17.97 32.58
N ALA A 101 11.56 -18.37 31.31
CA ALA A 101 12.69 -18.26 30.40
C ALA A 101 13.15 -16.80 30.25
N SER A 102 14.45 -16.56 30.39
CA SER A 102 15.03 -15.23 30.14
C SER A 102 14.97 -14.92 28.65
N VAL A 103 14.22 -13.89 28.27
CA VAL A 103 14.23 -13.27 26.95
C VAL A 103 14.78 -11.85 27.12
N ASN A 104 15.79 -11.45 26.35
CA ASN A 104 16.22 -10.05 26.40
C ASN A 104 15.18 -9.21 25.67
N VAL A 105 14.62 -8.20 26.34
CA VAL A 105 13.58 -7.34 25.76
C VAL A 105 14.14 -6.47 24.63
N GLU A 106 15.47 -6.32 24.55
CA GLU A 106 16.19 -5.71 23.43
C GLU A 106 16.23 -6.58 22.15
N ASP A 107 15.87 -7.87 22.22
CA ASP A 107 15.96 -8.80 21.07
C ASP A 107 14.91 -8.49 19.97
N ILE A 108 13.84 -7.74 20.29
CA ILE A 108 12.91 -7.21 19.28
C ILE A 108 13.33 -5.79 18.93
N VAL A 109 13.74 -5.56 17.69
CA VAL A 109 14.12 -4.21 17.24
C VAL A 109 12.92 -3.25 17.29
N ASN A 110 12.94 -2.34 18.27
CA ASN A 110 11.94 -1.29 18.45
C ASN A 110 12.65 0.06 18.51
N ALA A 111 12.21 1.01 17.69
CA ALA A 111 12.79 2.35 17.60
C ALA A 111 11.80 3.45 18.04
N SER A 112 10.70 3.08 18.71
CA SER A 112 9.73 4.04 19.25
C SER A 112 10.29 4.81 20.45
N ASN A 113 10.07 6.13 20.44
CA ASN A 113 10.40 7.07 21.51
C ASN A 113 9.21 7.35 22.43
N VAL A 114 7.98 7.01 22.04
CA VAL A 114 6.77 7.21 22.85
C VAL A 114 6.40 6.03 23.75
N GLY A 115 7.15 4.93 23.66
CA GLY A 115 6.95 3.72 24.46
C GLY A 115 5.78 2.87 23.97
N GLU A 116 6.07 1.61 23.72
CA GLU A 116 5.08 0.58 23.42
C GLU A 116 4.38 0.10 24.72
N ASN A 117 3.14 -0.36 24.59
CA ASN A 117 2.38 -0.97 25.68
C ASN A 117 1.54 -2.16 25.16
N SER A 118 1.02 -2.98 26.06
CA SER A 118 0.25 -4.20 25.75
C SER A 118 -1.24 -3.95 25.44
N THR A 119 -1.65 -2.71 25.13
CA THR A 119 -3.05 -2.44 24.79
C THR A 119 -3.34 -3.01 23.41
N THR A 120 -4.31 -3.93 23.30
CA THR A 120 -4.84 -4.37 22.01
C THR A 120 -5.46 -3.18 21.28
N THR A 121 -5.02 -2.94 20.04
CA THR A 121 -5.53 -1.84 19.20
C THR A 121 -6.06 -2.36 17.87
N TYR A 122 -7.03 -1.65 17.32
CA TYR A 122 -7.73 -2.01 16.09
C TYR A 122 -7.32 -1.05 14.97
N GLY A 123 -7.03 -1.60 13.79
CA GLY A 123 -6.52 -0.84 12.67
C GLY A 123 -7.08 -1.30 11.34
N ILE A 124 -6.62 -0.63 10.29
CA ILE A 124 -6.82 -1.00 8.90
C ILE A 124 -5.50 -0.83 8.15
N ASP A 125 -5.34 -1.51 7.03
CA ASP A 125 -4.33 -1.14 6.04
C ASP A 125 -4.97 -0.68 4.73
N VAL A 126 -4.34 0.33 4.12
CA VAL A 126 -4.94 1.08 3.02
C VAL A 126 -3.90 1.50 1.98
N SER A 127 -4.37 1.63 0.75
CA SER A 127 -3.60 2.09 -0.39
C SER A 127 -4.48 2.93 -1.33
N LYS A 128 -3.98 3.33 -2.51
CA LYS A 128 -4.81 3.94 -3.55
C LYS A 128 -6.05 3.12 -3.95
N PHE A 129 -6.08 1.80 -3.68
CA PHE A 129 -7.21 0.93 -4.02
C PHE A 129 -8.49 1.18 -3.20
N GLN A 130 -8.40 1.86 -2.07
CA GLN A 130 -9.57 2.34 -1.31
C GLN A 130 -10.10 3.68 -1.87
N GLY A 131 -9.36 4.37 -2.75
CA GLY A 131 -9.71 5.66 -3.33
C GLY A 131 -9.62 6.81 -2.32
N THR A 132 -10.54 7.77 -2.40
CA THR A 132 -10.66 8.86 -1.41
C THR A 132 -11.34 8.35 -0.15
N ILE A 133 -10.65 8.42 1.00
CA ILE A 133 -11.13 8.01 2.32
C ILE A 133 -11.61 9.24 3.12
N ASP A 134 -12.79 9.16 3.74
CA ASP A 134 -13.22 10.13 4.76
C ASP A 134 -12.68 9.71 6.13
N TRP A 135 -11.48 10.21 6.45
CA TRP A 135 -10.76 9.88 7.68
C TRP A 135 -11.46 10.33 8.97
N ALA A 136 -12.39 11.28 8.92
CA ALA A 136 -13.17 11.69 10.09
C ALA A 136 -14.24 10.64 10.44
N GLN A 137 -14.85 10.01 9.43
CA GLN A 137 -15.74 8.86 9.63
C GLN A 137 -14.97 7.61 10.07
N VAL A 138 -13.76 7.37 9.53
CA VAL A 138 -12.90 6.25 9.96
C VAL A 138 -12.54 6.40 11.45
N ALA A 139 -12.09 7.59 11.89
CA ALA A 139 -11.77 7.83 13.30
C ALA A 139 -13.00 7.65 14.20
N SER A 140 -14.16 8.14 13.76
CA SER A 140 -15.45 7.99 14.47
C SER A 140 -15.93 6.54 14.58
N SER A 141 -15.38 5.61 13.79
CA SER A 141 -15.70 4.18 13.86
C SER A 141 -14.87 3.38 14.88
N GLY A 142 -13.90 4.02 15.55
CA GLY A 142 -13.07 3.40 16.59
C GLY A 142 -11.71 2.88 16.14
N ILE A 143 -11.34 3.09 14.87
CA ILE A 143 -10.00 2.75 14.34
C ILE A 143 -8.92 3.55 15.07
N ASN A 144 -7.91 2.87 15.60
CA ASN A 144 -6.81 3.45 16.38
C ASN A 144 -5.57 3.75 15.53
N PHE A 145 -5.32 2.92 14.52
CA PHE A 145 -4.17 3.06 13.62
C PHE A 145 -4.49 2.73 12.17
N ALA A 146 -3.62 3.18 11.25
CA ALA A 146 -3.65 2.79 9.85
C ALA A 146 -2.26 2.44 9.34
N MET A 147 -2.09 1.26 8.74
CA MET A 147 -0.90 0.88 7.99
C MET A 147 -1.04 1.34 6.54
N ILE A 148 -0.32 2.38 6.15
CA ILE A 148 -0.53 3.02 4.83
C ILE A 148 0.52 2.53 3.84
N ARG A 149 0.11 2.03 2.67
CA ARG A 149 1.07 1.75 1.59
C ARG A 149 1.69 3.05 1.12
N VAL A 150 3.01 3.18 1.25
CA VAL A 150 3.74 4.40 0.83
C VAL A 150 4.34 4.27 -0.57
N GLY A 151 4.68 3.05 -0.97
CA GLY A 151 5.25 2.77 -2.28
C GLY A 151 5.29 1.28 -2.60
N TYR A 152 5.78 0.98 -3.80
CA TYR A 152 6.00 -0.36 -4.31
C TYR A 152 7.14 -0.36 -5.33
N ARG A 153 7.85 -1.49 -5.49
CA ARG A 153 8.75 -1.69 -6.63
C ARG A 153 7.97 -2.35 -7.76
N ASP A 154 7.99 -1.72 -8.94
CA ASP A 154 7.24 -2.16 -10.11
C ASP A 154 7.69 -3.56 -10.58
N SER A 155 6.74 -4.50 -10.67
CA SER A 155 7.01 -5.90 -11.02
C SER A 155 7.51 -6.10 -12.46
N THR A 156 7.41 -5.10 -13.33
CA THR A 156 7.90 -5.17 -14.71
C THR A 156 9.18 -4.35 -14.89
N THR A 157 9.23 -3.11 -14.39
CA THR A 157 10.38 -2.22 -14.61
C THR A 157 11.43 -2.26 -13.50
N GLY A 158 11.12 -2.81 -12.32
CA GLY A 158 11.99 -2.76 -11.13
C GLY A 158 12.12 -1.36 -10.50
N GLU A 159 11.33 -0.39 -10.95
CA GLU A 159 11.37 1.01 -10.50
C GLU A 159 10.55 1.19 -9.21
N ILE A 160 11.10 1.91 -8.23
CA ILE A 160 10.36 2.31 -7.01
C ILE A 160 9.35 3.41 -7.35
N LYS A 161 8.08 3.19 -7.04
CA LYS A 161 6.96 4.10 -7.31
C LYS A 161 6.18 4.42 -6.03
N PRO A 162 5.79 5.67 -5.78
CA PRO A 162 4.91 6.01 -4.67
C PRO A 162 3.50 5.47 -4.90
N ASP A 163 2.81 5.13 -3.82
CA ASP A 163 1.35 5.02 -3.87
C ASP A 163 0.75 6.43 -3.96
N THR A 164 -0.18 6.64 -4.89
CA THR A 164 -0.68 7.98 -5.24
C THR A 164 -1.54 8.62 -4.15
N ASN A 165 -2.10 7.83 -3.23
CA ASN A 165 -2.86 8.34 -2.09
C ASN A 165 -2.07 8.36 -0.77
N ALA A 166 -0.83 7.86 -0.72
CA ALA A 166 -0.05 7.73 0.52
C ALA A 166 0.04 9.03 1.34
N LYS A 167 0.45 10.15 0.73
CA LYS A 167 0.55 11.44 1.42
C LYS A 167 -0.79 11.96 1.91
N TYR A 168 -1.85 11.82 1.11
CA TYR A 168 -3.20 12.21 1.51
C TYR A 168 -3.68 11.40 2.72
N ASN A 169 -3.52 10.08 2.64
CA ASN A 169 -3.89 9.16 3.70
C ASN A 169 -3.12 9.46 5.00
N MET A 170 -1.80 9.68 4.93
CA MET A 170 -1.02 10.03 6.12
C MET A 170 -1.46 11.39 6.71
N GLN A 171 -1.64 12.44 5.90
CA GLN A 171 -2.02 13.76 6.42
C GLN A 171 -3.41 13.77 7.07
N GLU A 172 -4.39 13.12 6.44
CA GLU A 172 -5.76 13.12 6.95
C GLU A 172 -5.97 12.09 8.08
N ALA A 173 -5.23 10.97 8.12
CA ALA A 173 -5.23 10.07 9.28
C ALA A 173 -4.71 10.78 10.55
N GLU A 174 -3.53 11.41 10.45
CA GLU A 174 -2.91 12.16 11.56
C GLU A 174 -3.84 13.27 12.09
N LYS A 175 -4.41 14.06 11.17
CA LYS A 175 -5.33 15.16 11.47
C LYS A 175 -6.61 14.71 12.18
N ASN A 176 -7.04 13.46 11.98
CA ASN A 176 -8.18 12.86 12.67
C ASN A 176 -7.76 11.99 13.89
N GLY A 177 -6.49 12.07 14.31
CA GLY A 177 -5.98 11.40 15.52
C GLY A 177 -5.66 9.92 15.36
N ILE A 178 -5.72 9.37 14.14
CA ILE A 178 -5.35 7.99 13.86
C ILE A 178 -3.83 7.88 13.77
N LYS A 179 -3.24 6.93 14.49
CA LYS A 179 -1.79 6.69 14.48
C LYS A 179 -1.37 6.02 13.17
N ILE A 180 -0.23 6.41 12.63
CA ILE A 180 0.20 5.97 11.30
C ILE A 180 1.31 4.94 11.42
N GLY A 181 1.18 3.84 10.70
CA GLY A 181 2.29 3.00 10.25
C GLY A 181 2.39 3.07 8.73
N ALA A 182 3.46 2.52 8.17
CA ALA A 182 3.66 2.51 6.72
C ALA A 182 3.96 1.08 6.25
N TYR A 183 3.71 0.77 4.98
CA TYR A 183 4.27 -0.43 4.36
C TYR A 183 4.70 -0.20 2.92
N PHE A 184 5.63 -1.03 2.47
CA PHE A 184 6.14 -1.04 1.11
C PHE A 184 5.90 -2.41 0.48
N PHE A 185 5.38 -2.43 -0.75
CA PHE A 185 5.22 -3.66 -1.52
C PHE A 185 6.50 -3.92 -2.32
N SER A 186 7.37 -4.76 -1.78
CA SER A 186 8.63 -5.17 -2.39
C SER A 186 8.41 -6.10 -3.57
N THR A 187 9.17 -5.85 -4.63
CA THR A 187 9.50 -6.89 -5.63
C THR A 187 11.02 -7.01 -5.81
N ALA A 188 11.77 -6.65 -4.76
CA ALA A 188 13.23 -6.68 -4.73
C ALA A 188 13.76 -8.09 -5.01
N VAL A 189 14.81 -8.17 -5.85
CA VAL A 189 15.51 -9.44 -6.18
C VAL A 189 16.94 -9.50 -5.63
N THR A 190 17.40 -8.45 -4.96
CA THR A 190 18.69 -8.40 -4.26
C THR A 190 18.56 -7.68 -2.92
N LYS A 191 19.55 -7.87 -2.04
CA LYS A 191 19.65 -7.11 -0.78
C LYS A 191 19.80 -5.61 -1.04
N ASP A 192 20.52 -5.24 -2.09
CA ASP A 192 20.74 -3.85 -2.46
C ASP A 192 19.44 -3.18 -2.92
N GLU A 193 18.59 -3.88 -3.69
CA GLU A 193 17.24 -3.39 -4.03
C GLU A 193 16.36 -3.23 -2.77
N ALA A 194 16.49 -4.11 -1.78
CA ALA A 194 15.73 -4.02 -0.52
C ALA A 194 16.22 -2.86 0.38
N ILE A 195 17.52 -2.58 0.38
CA ILE A 195 18.11 -1.42 1.07
C ILE A 195 17.67 -0.12 0.37
N GLU A 196 17.67 -0.07 -0.97
CA GLU A 196 17.15 1.06 -1.75
C GLU A 196 15.67 1.34 -1.43
N GLU A 197 14.84 0.30 -1.29
CA GLU A 197 13.44 0.42 -0.88
C GLU A 197 13.32 1.00 0.54
N ALA A 198 14.10 0.51 1.50
CA ALA A 198 14.09 1.01 2.88
C ALA A 198 14.58 2.48 2.98
N ASP A 199 15.64 2.84 2.26
CA ASP A 199 16.13 4.21 2.11
C ASP A 199 15.05 5.14 1.56
N TRP A 200 14.39 4.71 0.48
CA TRP A 200 13.32 5.47 -0.16
C TRP A 200 12.12 5.66 0.78
N VAL A 201 11.69 4.60 1.46
CA VAL A 201 10.59 4.65 2.44
C VAL A 201 10.92 5.62 3.57
N ALA A 202 12.09 5.48 4.19
CA ALA A 202 12.51 6.31 5.31
C ALA A 202 12.55 7.80 4.96
N SER A 203 12.98 8.13 3.74
CA SER A 203 12.95 9.49 3.17
C SER A 203 11.53 9.98 2.90
N TYR A 204 10.69 9.14 2.27
CA TYR A 204 9.30 9.49 1.91
C TYR A 204 8.43 9.79 3.13
N VAL A 205 8.64 9.07 4.23
CA VAL A 205 7.84 9.18 5.47
C VAL A 205 8.42 10.12 6.52
N ALA A 206 9.60 10.73 6.28
CA ALA A 206 10.31 11.53 7.28
C ALA A 206 9.49 12.68 7.89
N GLN A 207 8.61 13.31 7.08
CA GLN A 207 7.75 14.43 7.48
C GLN A 207 6.42 13.99 8.16
N TYR A 208 6.33 12.73 8.63
CA TYR A 208 5.12 12.14 9.21
C TYR A 208 5.41 11.47 10.56
N PRO A 209 4.44 11.51 11.50
CA PRO A 209 4.56 10.87 12.82
C PRO A 209 4.30 9.37 12.73
N ILE A 210 5.22 8.64 12.08
CA ILE A 210 5.16 7.19 11.93
C ILE A 210 5.34 6.55 13.30
N THR A 211 4.20 6.18 13.90
CA THR A 211 4.07 5.67 15.27
C THR A 211 3.93 4.16 15.30
N TYR A 212 3.23 3.59 14.31
CA TYR A 212 3.20 2.14 14.08
C TYR A 212 4.35 1.74 13.14
N PRO A 213 4.70 0.45 13.10
CA PRO A 213 5.85 -0.02 12.35
C PRO A 213 5.86 0.31 10.85
N VAL A 214 7.04 0.15 10.24
CA VAL A 214 7.27 0.18 8.80
C VAL A 214 7.37 -1.25 8.28
N GLY A 215 6.41 -1.63 7.44
CA GLY A 215 6.19 -2.99 6.97
C GLY A 215 6.90 -3.34 5.67
N TYR A 216 7.59 -4.49 5.66
CA TYR A 216 7.95 -5.19 4.43
C TYR A 216 6.80 -6.12 4.03
N ASN A 217 6.11 -5.82 2.91
CA ASN A 217 5.17 -6.73 2.27
C ASN A 217 5.82 -7.29 0.99
N CYS A 218 5.76 -8.62 0.81
CA CYS A 218 6.18 -9.30 -0.41
C CYS A 218 5.24 -10.48 -0.71
N GLU A 219 4.29 -10.30 -1.63
CA GLU A 219 3.30 -11.31 -2.01
C GLU A 219 3.39 -11.73 -3.48
N GLY A 220 2.89 -12.93 -3.80
CA GLY A 220 2.78 -13.38 -5.19
C GLY A 220 4.12 -13.71 -5.87
N PHE A 221 5.19 -13.93 -5.09
CA PHE A 221 6.50 -14.35 -5.59
C PHE A 221 6.47 -15.70 -6.33
N GLU A 222 5.50 -16.58 -6.06
CA GLU A 222 5.34 -17.86 -6.77
C GLU A 222 4.67 -17.72 -8.16
N ASN A 223 4.25 -16.52 -8.57
CA ASN A 223 3.74 -16.30 -9.93
C ASN A 223 4.90 -16.32 -10.94
N SER A 224 4.76 -17.05 -12.05
CA SER A 224 5.79 -17.18 -13.10
C SER A 224 6.17 -15.87 -13.81
N THR A 225 5.37 -14.82 -13.63
CA THR A 225 5.64 -13.45 -14.11
C THR A 225 6.31 -12.55 -13.07
N SER A 226 6.53 -13.03 -11.83
CA SER A 226 7.20 -12.26 -10.79
C SER A 226 8.72 -12.20 -11.02
N ARG A 227 9.32 -11.03 -10.77
CA ARG A 227 10.79 -10.88 -10.70
C ARG A 227 11.42 -11.85 -9.69
N GLN A 228 10.66 -12.22 -8.65
CA GLN A 228 11.10 -13.04 -7.53
C GLN A 228 10.88 -14.55 -7.75
N TYR A 229 10.30 -14.98 -8.88
CA TYR A 229 9.91 -16.36 -9.15
C TYR A 229 11.03 -17.40 -8.97
N ASN A 230 12.25 -17.04 -9.38
CA ASN A 230 13.42 -17.93 -9.31
C ASN A 230 14.22 -17.81 -8.00
N LEU A 231 13.79 -16.97 -7.04
CA LEU A 231 14.49 -16.81 -5.77
C LEU A 231 14.20 -17.99 -4.84
N THR A 232 15.22 -18.49 -4.15
CA THR A 232 15.02 -19.50 -3.10
C THR A 232 14.32 -18.89 -1.88
N LYS A 233 13.82 -19.75 -0.97
CA LYS A 233 13.31 -19.30 0.34
C LYS A 233 14.34 -18.46 1.08
N ASP A 234 15.61 -18.88 1.03
CA ASP A 234 16.69 -18.23 1.77
C ASP A 234 17.02 -16.88 1.14
N ASP A 235 17.06 -16.76 -0.18
CA ASP A 235 17.26 -15.47 -0.87
C ASP A 235 16.17 -14.47 -0.50
N ARG A 236 14.88 -14.85 -0.64
CA ARG A 236 13.76 -13.98 -0.29
C ARG A 236 13.80 -13.54 1.17
N SER A 237 14.06 -14.47 2.08
CA SER A 237 14.15 -14.18 3.52
C SER A 237 15.31 -13.24 3.83
N ASN A 238 16.46 -13.43 3.18
CA ASN A 238 17.64 -12.58 3.30
C ASN A 238 17.45 -11.17 2.72
N ILE A 239 16.63 -11.03 1.68
CA ILE A 239 16.21 -9.75 1.09
C ILE A 239 15.27 -9.01 2.06
N ALA A 240 14.27 -9.70 2.61
CA ALA A 240 13.37 -9.13 3.63
C ALA A 240 14.15 -8.66 4.88
N ILE A 241 15.07 -9.47 5.40
CA ILE A 241 15.93 -9.13 6.54
C ILE A 241 16.79 -7.88 6.27
N ALA A 242 17.24 -7.66 5.02
CA ALA A 242 18.00 -6.47 4.65
C ALA A 242 17.14 -5.19 4.71
N PHE A 243 15.91 -5.23 4.19
CA PHE A 243 14.95 -4.11 4.33
C PHE A 243 14.64 -3.83 5.80
N LEU A 244 14.28 -4.85 6.58
CA LEU A 244 13.86 -4.70 7.98
C LEU A 244 15.00 -4.15 8.86
N GLY A 245 16.24 -4.61 8.63
CA GLY A 245 17.42 -4.09 9.29
C GLY A 245 17.69 -2.62 8.93
N GLU A 246 17.54 -2.24 7.67
CA GLU A 246 17.77 -0.85 7.26
C GLU A 246 16.68 0.11 7.74
N VAL A 247 15.41 -0.33 7.77
CA VAL A 247 14.31 0.39 8.41
C VAL A 247 14.64 0.71 9.88
N TYR A 248 15.21 -0.26 10.61
CA TYR A 248 15.68 -0.04 11.97
C TYR A 248 16.88 0.91 12.05
N ASN A 249 17.85 0.82 11.13
CA ASN A 249 18.98 1.76 11.05
C ASN A 249 18.53 3.21 10.79
N LYS A 250 17.42 3.40 10.06
CA LYS A 250 16.74 4.70 9.88
C LYS A 250 15.90 5.13 11.10
N GLY A 251 15.83 4.28 12.12
CA GLY A 251 15.17 4.52 13.40
C GLY A 251 13.65 4.41 13.35
N TYR A 252 13.10 3.58 12.47
CA TYR A 252 11.69 3.18 12.54
C TYR A 252 11.59 1.74 13.01
N THR A 253 10.54 1.39 13.74
CA THR A 253 10.30 -0.01 14.14
C THR A 253 9.91 -0.82 12.90
N PRO A 254 10.66 -1.88 12.52
CA PRO A 254 10.30 -2.72 11.37
C PRO A 254 9.23 -3.77 11.72
N ILE A 255 8.43 -4.17 10.74
CA ILE A 255 7.52 -5.33 10.84
C ILE A 255 7.56 -6.13 9.53
N PHE A 256 7.53 -7.46 9.63
CA PHE A 256 7.47 -8.34 8.47
C PHE A 256 6.04 -8.80 8.21
N TYR A 257 5.54 -8.64 6.98
CA TYR A 257 4.22 -9.10 6.57
C TYR A 257 4.29 -10.29 5.60
N ALA A 258 3.47 -11.31 5.88
CA ALA A 258 3.19 -12.43 4.98
C ALA A 258 1.88 -13.16 5.38
N SER A 259 1.42 -14.09 4.53
CA SER A 259 0.30 -14.97 4.91
C SER A 259 0.72 -16.07 5.89
N LYS A 260 -0.20 -16.49 6.76
CA LYS A 260 0.07 -17.56 7.75
C LYS A 260 0.60 -18.84 7.14
N ASN A 261 0.12 -19.21 5.95
CA ASN A 261 0.50 -20.47 5.28
C ASN A 261 1.91 -20.42 4.69
N GLU A 262 2.40 -19.24 4.32
CA GLU A 262 3.79 -19.06 3.90
C GLU A 262 4.76 -19.10 5.08
N MET A 263 4.33 -18.59 6.24
CA MET A 263 5.17 -18.51 7.44
C MET A 263 5.22 -19.79 8.28
N ALA A 264 4.12 -20.56 8.35
CA ALA A 264 4.03 -21.74 9.20
C ALA A 264 5.13 -22.77 8.87
N SER A 265 5.83 -23.25 9.91
CA SER A 265 6.91 -24.25 9.81
C SER A 265 8.00 -23.90 8.77
N ASP A 266 8.31 -22.61 8.63
CA ASP A 266 9.29 -22.07 7.68
C ASP A 266 9.06 -22.50 6.21
N ALA A 267 7.79 -22.63 5.80
CA ALA A 267 7.39 -23.20 4.52
C ALA A 267 7.85 -22.39 3.28
N LYS A 268 7.71 -21.06 3.31
CA LYS A 268 8.07 -20.16 2.20
C LYS A 268 8.97 -18.99 2.64
N TRP A 269 9.13 -18.81 3.94
CA TRP A 269 9.99 -17.83 4.60
C TRP A 269 10.78 -18.50 5.72
N ASN A 270 11.95 -17.98 6.09
CA ASN A 270 12.66 -18.38 7.30
C ASN A 270 12.09 -17.63 8.51
N THR A 271 10.81 -17.89 8.78
CA THR A 271 10.00 -17.24 9.82
C THR A 271 10.66 -17.31 11.18
N SER A 272 11.21 -18.47 11.57
CA SER A 272 11.96 -18.67 12.81
C SER A 272 13.10 -17.65 12.99
N THR A 273 13.89 -17.41 11.93
CA THR A 273 14.96 -16.39 11.90
C THR A 273 14.42 -14.97 11.92
N ILE A 274 13.27 -14.71 11.27
CA ILE A 274 12.67 -13.37 11.17
C ILE A 274 12.01 -12.97 12.50
N CYS A 275 11.16 -13.82 13.07
CA CYS A 275 10.40 -13.55 14.30
C CYS A 275 11.27 -13.53 15.56
N ALA A 276 12.51 -14.05 15.48
CA ALA A 276 13.52 -13.92 16.53
C ALA A 276 14.06 -12.48 16.69
N LYS A 277 13.78 -11.57 15.75
CA LYS A 277 14.28 -10.18 15.77
C LYS A 277 13.23 -9.13 15.43
N TYR A 278 12.32 -9.45 14.51
CA TYR A 278 11.38 -8.51 13.93
C TYR A 278 9.95 -8.83 14.35
N LYS A 279 9.12 -7.80 14.51
CA LYS A 279 7.68 -7.97 14.69
C LYS A 279 7.09 -8.68 13.47
N ILE A 280 6.03 -9.47 13.67
CA ILE A 280 5.30 -10.14 12.58
C ILE A 280 3.87 -9.59 12.45
N TRP A 281 3.51 -9.22 11.22
CA TRP A 281 2.16 -8.90 10.78
C TRP A 281 1.64 -10.05 9.91
N MET A 282 0.76 -10.88 10.47
CA MET A 282 0.27 -12.09 9.81
C MET A 282 -1.09 -11.84 9.14
N ALA A 283 -1.23 -12.25 7.88
CA ALA A 283 -2.54 -12.34 7.22
C ALA A 283 -3.17 -13.74 7.36
N TRP A 284 -4.39 -13.81 7.93
CA TRP A 284 -5.16 -15.07 8.01
C TRP A 284 -6.67 -14.83 8.22
N TYR A 285 -7.48 -14.94 7.15
CA TYR A 285 -8.87 -14.43 7.17
C TYR A 285 -9.95 -15.42 7.61
N ASN A 286 -9.70 -16.73 7.54
CA ASN A 286 -10.73 -17.76 7.74
C ASN A 286 -10.71 -18.30 9.18
N GLN A 287 -10.77 -17.41 10.17
CA GLN A 287 -10.70 -17.75 11.59
C GLN A 287 -11.93 -17.23 12.34
N ASP A 288 -12.14 -17.73 13.57
CA ASP A 288 -13.16 -17.21 14.46
C ASP A 288 -12.79 -15.79 14.91
N SER A 289 -13.57 -14.80 14.47
CA SER A 289 -13.41 -13.39 14.81
C SER A 289 -14.27 -12.95 16.01
N SER A 290 -14.93 -13.89 16.71
CA SER A 290 -15.70 -13.59 17.93
C SER A 290 -14.83 -13.17 19.12
N ASN A 291 -13.54 -13.55 19.12
CA ASN A 291 -12.55 -13.12 20.13
C ASN A 291 -11.25 -12.62 19.47
N LEU A 292 -11.30 -11.39 18.95
CA LEU A 292 -10.13 -10.72 18.38
C LEU A 292 -9.04 -10.37 19.41
N ALA A 293 -9.34 -10.38 20.71
CA ALA A 293 -8.41 -9.92 21.75
C ALA A 293 -7.23 -10.89 21.99
N THR A 294 -7.42 -12.19 21.72
CA THR A 294 -6.37 -13.22 21.87
C THR A 294 -5.79 -13.72 20.55
N GLY A 295 -6.53 -13.53 19.44
CA GLY A 295 -6.14 -14.04 18.13
C GLY A 295 -6.15 -15.58 17.99
N PRO A 296 -5.91 -16.10 16.78
CA PRO A 296 -5.77 -17.53 16.52
C PRO A 296 -4.41 -18.10 16.94
N SER A 297 -4.34 -19.39 17.25
CA SER A 297 -3.05 -20.07 17.45
C SER A 297 -2.39 -20.35 16.10
N ALA A 298 -1.37 -19.55 15.75
CA ALA A 298 -0.67 -19.64 14.46
C ALA A 298 0.41 -20.74 14.39
N GLY A 299 0.89 -21.21 15.55
CA GLY A 299 2.07 -22.09 15.68
C GLY A 299 3.42 -21.35 15.73
N PHE A 300 3.40 -20.01 15.71
CA PHE A 300 4.54 -19.11 15.86
C PHE A 300 4.07 -17.79 16.48
N LYS A 301 4.99 -16.96 16.99
CA LYS A 301 4.65 -15.64 17.55
C LYS A 301 4.29 -14.66 16.43
N TYR A 302 3.24 -13.88 16.63
CA TYR A 302 2.93 -12.69 15.83
C TYR A 302 2.49 -11.52 16.72
N ASP A 303 2.64 -10.29 16.22
CA ASP A 303 2.40 -9.04 16.96
C ASP A 303 1.21 -8.26 16.38
N MET A 304 0.91 -8.44 15.08
CA MET A 304 -0.25 -7.89 14.39
C MET A 304 -0.92 -8.98 13.51
N TRP A 305 -2.24 -8.94 13.40
CA TRP A 305 -3.06 -9.90 12.63
C TRP A 305 -4.05 -9.17 11.74
N GLN A 306 -3.87 -9.30 10.42
CA GLN A 306 -4.85 -8.91 9.41
C GLN A 306 -5.89 -10.04 9.32
N TYR A 307 -7.05 -9.81 9.93
CA TYR A 307 -8.05 -10.85 10.19
C TYR A 307 -9.18 -10.89 9.16
N THR A 308 -9.32 -9.87 8.32
CA THR A 308 -10.23 -9.90 7.18
C THR A 308 -9.85 -8.87 6.12
N ASN A 309 -10.06 -9.23 4.84
CA ASN A 309 -10.04 -8.31 3.70
C ASN A 309 -11.44 -7.86 3.25
N GLN A 310 -12.48 -8.23 4.02
CA GLN A 310 -13.88 -7.92 3.73
C GLN A 310 -14.48 -6.87 4.69
N GLY A 311 -13.63 -6.08 5.34
CA GLY A 311 -14.01 -4.99 6.24
C GLY A 311 -14.95 -3.98 5.59
N THR A 312 -15.74 -3.30 6.41
CA THR A 312 -16.65 -2.24 5.94
C THR A 312 -16.69 -1.17 7.02
N ILE A 313 -15.95 -0.09 6.76
CA ILE A 313 -15.66 0.99 7.71
C ILE A 313 -16.30 2.28 7.17
N PRO A 314 -17.08 3.02 7.97
CA PRO A 314 -17.58 4.34 7.59
C PRO A 314 -16.47 5.25 7.04
N GLY A 315 -16.77 5.93 5.93
CA GLY A 315 -15.79 6.73 5.20
C GLY A 315 -14.96 5.99 4.14
N ILE A 316 -15.03 4.66 4.06
CA ILE A 316 -14.39 3.86 3.00
C ILE A 316 -15.47 3.17 2.16
N THR A 317 -15.53 3.48 0.87
CA THR A 317 -16.57 2.96 -0.05
C THR A 317 -16.25 1.56 -0.61
N LYS A 318 -15.03 1.07 -0.36
CA LYS A 318 -14.54 -0.24 -0.78
C LYS A 318 -14.41 -1.17 0.42
N LYS A 319 -14.25 -2.46 0.13
CA LYS A 319 -13.74 -3.39 1.13
C LYS A 319 -12.33 -2.96 1.53
N VAL A 320 -12.03 -3.15 2.80
CA VAL A 320 -10.77 -2.74 3.42
C VAL A 320 -10.28 -3.87 4.29
N ASP A 321 -8.96 -3.98 4.34
CA ASP A 321 -8.24 -4.90 5.19
C ASP A 321 -8.28 -4.38 6.63
N VAL A 322 -8.50 -5.26 7.61
CA VAL A 322 -8.72 -4.89 9.01
C VAL A 322 -7.80 -5.69 9.92
N ASP A 323 -7.17 -4.97 10.85
CA ASP A 323 -6.08 -5.45 11.68
C ASP A 323 -6.40 -5.38 13.16
N VAL A 324 -5.80 -6.30 13.90
CA VAL A 324 -5.53 -6.15 15.33
C VAL A 324 -4.03 -6.14 15.56
N ALA A 325 -3.54 -5.16 16.32
CA ALA A 325 -2.22 -5.22 16.93
C ALA A 325 -2.38 -5.58 18.41
N TYR A 326 -1.60 -6.54 18.90
CA TYR A 326 -1.56 -6.93 20.33
C TYR A 326 -0.62 -6.01 21.12
N PHE A 327 -0.45 -4.79 20.63
CA PHE A 327 0.36 -3.72 21.18
C PHE A 327 -0.24 -2.36 20.80
N GLY A 328 0.12 -1.34 21.56
CA GLY A 328 -0.21 0.05 21.32
C GLY A 328 0.94 0.96 21.75
N TYR A 329 0.73 2.26 21.70
CA TYR A 329 1.74 3.27 22.04
C TYR A 329 1.17 4.32 23.00
N ASN A 330 1.97 4.76 23.98
CA ASN A 330 1.52 5.73 25.00
C ASN A 330 1.33 7.15 24.45
N GLY A 331 1.82 7.41 23.24
CA GLY A 331 1.72 8.70 22.55
C GLY A 331 1.72 8.54 21.03
N THR A 332 2.02 9.63 20.34
CA THR A 332 2.22 9.68 18.89
C THR A 332 3.64 10.15 18.63
N GLU A 333 4.38 9.46 17.76
CA GLU A 333 5.77 9.82 17.44
C GLU A 333 5.88 11.24 16.88
N THR A 334 7.07 11.84 16.99
CA THR A 334 7.38 13.08 16.27
C THR A 334 7.97 12.74 14.90
N ALA A 335 7.59 13.49 13.87
CA ALA A 335 8.20 13.37 12.55
C ALA A 335 9.73 13.56 12.62
N LYS A 336 10.49 12.71 11.92
CA LYS A 336 11.97 12.79 11.90
C LYS A 336 12.47 14.06 11.21
N ASP A 337 11.72 14.54 10.23
CA ASP A 337 11.90 15.85 9.59
C ASP A 337 10.70 16.73 9.96
N THR A 338 10.92 17.75 10.78
CA THR A 338 9.88 18.69 11.21
C THR A 338 9.79 19.93 10.30
N SER A 339 10.34 19.88 9.08
CA SER A 339 10.18 20.95 8.09
C SER A 339 8.74 21.04 7.57
N GLU A 340 8.40 22.17 6.95
CA GLU A 340 7.06 22.38 6.41
C GLU A 340 6.76 21.39 5.26
N ARG A 341 5.69 20.62 5.42
CA ARG A 341 5.24 19.63 4.44
C ARG A 341 4.13 20.18 3.55
N ALA A 342 4.22 19.92 2.26
CA ALA A 342 3.20 20.33 1.30
C ALA A 342 1.86 19.63 1.58
N THR A 343 0.75 20.38 1.55
CA THR A 343 -0.60 19.82 1.66
C THR A 343 -0.87 18.83 0.53
N ALA A 344 -1.29 17.61 0.88
CA ALA A 344 -1.65 16.57 -0.07
C ALA A 344 -3.15 16.57 -0.36
N SER A 345 -3.52 16.40 -1.62
CA SER A 345 -4.88 16.11 -2.07
C SER A 345 -5.04 14.63 -2.39
N ALA A 346 -6.23 14.08 -2.20
CA ALA A 346 -6.53 12.73 -2.65
C ALA A 346 -6.34 12.59 -4.16
N ASP A 347 -5.75 11.47 -4.60
CA ASP A 347 -5.83 11.04 -5.98
C ASP A 347 -7.25 10.53 -6.24
N VAL A 348 -8.06 11.42 -6.82
CA VAL A 348 -9.45 11.16 -7.21
C VAL A 348 -9.58 10.32 -8.49
N GLU A 349 -8.48 10.06 -9.19
CA GLU A 349 -8.41 9.21 -10.38
C GLU A 349 -7.89 7.80 -10.06
N ALA A 350 -7.41 7.54 -8.84
CA ALA A 350 -6.78 6.28 -8.40
C ALA A 350 -7.52 4.99 -8.80
N LEU A 351 -8.85 5.03 -8.87
CA LEU A 351 -9.73 3.89 -9.20
C LEU A 351 -10.22 3.90 -10.66
N MET A 352 -9.68 4.77 -11.51
CA MET A 352 -10.18 5.03 -12.85
C MET A 352 -9.04 5.29 -13.84
N LYS A 353 -8.81 4.35 -14.75
CA LYS A 353 -7.87 4.56 -15.85
C LYS A 353 -8.44 5.60 -16.83
N PHE A 354 -7.67 6.65 -17.07
CA PHE A 354 -7.86 7.58 -18.18
C PHE A 354 -6.86 7.27 -19.30
N THR A 355 -7.33 7.39 -20.54
CA THR A 355 -6.52 7.47 -21.75
C THR A 355 -6.33 8.96 -22.07
N GLU A 356 -5.08 9.40 -22.15
CA GLU A 356 -4.72 10.77 -22.49
C GLU A 356 -5.24 11.16 -23.88
N VAL A 357 -5.85 12.33 -23.97
CA VAL A 357 -6.30 12.98 -25.22
C VAL A 357 -6.03 14.47 -25.14
N ASN A 358 -6.10 15.19 -26.26
CA ASN A 358 -6.01 16.66 -26.26
C ASN A 358 -6.91 17.23 -27.34
N GLU A 359 -8.13 17.60 -26.95
CA GLU A 359 -9.17 18.05 -27.87
C GLU A 359 -10.08 19.08 -27.20
N THR A 360 -10.64 20.01 -27.98
CA THR A 360 -11.61 20.98 -27.48
C THR A 360 -13.01 20.37 -27.55
N VAL A 361 -13.75 20.45 -26.45
CA VAL A 361 -15.13 19.96 -26.34
C VAL A 361 -16.07 21.06 -25.85
N THR A 362 -17.33 20.98 -26.24
CA THR A 362 -18.44 21.71 -25.64
C THR A 362 -19.47 20.73 -25.06
N ALA A 363 -20.38 21.22 -24.22
CA ALA A 363 -21.55 20.44 -23.84
C ALA A 363 -22.52 20.34 -25.02
N LYS A 364 -23.18 19.18 -25.19
CA LYS A 364 -24.25 19.01 -26.18
C LYS A 364 -25.49 19.85 -25.88
N SER A 365 -25.73 20.14 -24.61
CA SER A 365 -26.78 21.04 -24.12
C SER A 365 -26.27 21.73 -22.86
N LYS A 366 -26.01 20.95 -21.80
CA LYS A 366 -25.20 21.33 -20.64
C LYS A 366 -24.62 20.10 -19.94
N THR A 367 -23.57 20.27 -19.14
CA THR A 367 -23.01 19.19 -18.30
C THR A 367 -22.40 19.74 -17.01
N ASN A 368 -22.44 18.96 -15.94
CA ASN A 368 -21.84 19.31 -14.66
C ASN A 368 -20.37 18.91 -14.63
N LEU A 369 -19.49 19.89 -14.40
CA LEU A 369 -18.07 19.70 -14.11
C LEU A 369 -17.90 19.48 -12.60
N ARG A 370 -17.38 18.32 -12.22
CA ARG A 370 -17.28 17.85 -10.83
C ARG A 370 -15.84 17.83 -10.34
N ASN A 371 -15.66 17.87 -9.02
CA ASN A 371 -14.34 17.77 -8.38
C ASN A 371 -13.71 16.36 -8.48
N LYS A 372 -14.51 15.32 -8.75
CA LYS A 372 -14.03 13.94 -8.97
C LYS A 372 -14.95 13.16 -9.93
N PRO A 373 -14.46 12.08 -10.58
CA PRO A 373 -15.25 11.29 -11.53
C PRO A 373 -16.20 10.32 -10.81
N SER A 374 -17.14 10.88 -10.06
CA SER A 374 -18.18 10.16 -9.30
C SER A 374 -19.50 10.94 -9.31
N GLN A 375 -20.62 10.24 -9.10
CA GLN A 375 -21.93 10.82 -8.81
C GLN A 375 -22.40 10.56 -7.37
N GLY A 376 -21.53 9.98 -6.52
CA GLY A 376 -21.80 9.76 -5.10
C GLY A 376 -21.98 11.06 -4.31
N ALA A 377 -22.49 10.96 -3.07
CA ALA A 377 -22.73 12.11 -2.18
C ALA A 377 -21.46 12.90 -1.83
N ASP A 378 -20.29 12.29 -2.03
CA ASP A 378 -18.95 12.83 -1.85
C ASP A 378 -18.43 13.60 -3.09
N SER A 379 -19.19 13.63 -4.19
CA SER A 379 -18.87 14.34 -5.44
C SER A 379 -19.65 15.65 -5.54
N LYS A 380 -18.92 16.76 -5.66
CA LYS A 380 -19.47 18.12 -5.74
C LYS A 380 -19.43 18.63 -7.17
N VAL A 381 -20.54 19.21 -7.63
CA VAL A 381 -20.57 20.01 -8.85
C VAL A 381 -19.88 21.33 -8.54
N MET A 382 -18.85 21.66 -9.31
CA MET A 382 -18.05 22.88 -9.15
C MET A 382 -18.47 23.96 -10.14
N VAL A 383 -18.78 23.54 -11.37
CA VAL A 383 -19.16 24.40 -12.50
C VAL A 383 -20.17 23.65 -13.37
N THR A 384 -21.06 24.36 -14.05
CA THR A 384 -21.85 23.81 -15.17
C THR A 384 -21.29 24.36 -16.48
N LEU A 385 -20.95 23.48 -17.41
CA LEU A 385 -20.53 23.82 -18.77
C LEU A 385 -21.76 23.81 -19.67
N GLU A 386 -22.12 24.95 -20.24
CA GLU A 386 -23.23 25.12 -21.18
C GLU A 386 -22.78 24.88 -22.63
N ASN A 387 -23.72 24.60 -23.54
CA ASN A 387 -23.41 24.50 -24.98
C ASN A 387 -22.84 25.84 -25.52
N GLY A 388 -21.85 25.75 -26.40
CA GLY A 388 -21.07 26.89 -26.89
C GLY A 388 -19.92 27.31 -25.97
N GLN A 389 -19.94 26.95 -24.68
CA GLN A 389 -18.75 27.06 -23.82
C GLN A 389 -17.79 25.90 -24.11
N THR A 390 -16.50 26.16 -24.09
CA THR A 390 -15.47 25.17 -24.43
C THR A 390 -14.60 24.80 -23.23
N ALA A 391 -14.18 23.54 -23.18
CA ALA A 391 -13.18 23.00 -22.26
C ALA A 391 -12.19 22.13 -23.05
N THR A 392 -10.97 21.97 -22.55
CA THR A 392 -9.99 21.03 -23.13
C THR A 392 -10.18 19.67 -22.48
N ARG A 393 -10.63 18.66 -23.23
CA ARG A 393 -10.64 17.28 -22.73
C ARG A 393 -9.21 16.74 -22.78
N THR A 394 -8.69 16.38 -21.61
CA THR A 394 -7.33 15.87 -21.41
C THR A 394 -7.30 14.36 -21.16
N GLY A 395 -8.44 13.75 -20.84
CA GLY A 395 -8.52 12.30 -20.62
C GLY A 395 -9.92 11.75 -20.88
N THR A 396 -10.00 10.50 -21.34
CA THR A 396 -11.24 9.73 -21.45
C THR A 396 -11.12 8.40 -20.71
N SER A 397 -12.18 7.95 -20.03
CA SER A 397 -12.22 6.66 -19.35
C SER A 397 -13.34 5.78 -19.92
N THR A 398 -13.08 4.47 -20.01
CA THR A 398 -14.08 3.44 -20.38
C THR A 398 -15.25 3.39 -19.39
N SER A 399 -15.09 3.96 -18.19
CA SER A 399 -16.16 4.16 -17.20
C SER A 399 -17.21 5.21 -17.60
N GLY A 400 -17.03 5.92 -18.72
CA GLY A 400 -17.93 6.98 -19.20
C GLY A 400 -17.62 8.38 -18.67
N TRP A 401 -16.45 8.59 -18.06
CA TRP A 401 -15.98 9.90 -17.59
C TRP A 401 -14.94 10.52 -18.51
N SER A 402 -14.98 11.85 -18.61
CA SER A 402 -13.97 12.69 -19.26
C SER A 402 -13.30 13.56 -18.22
N ARG A 403 -11.96 13.62 -18.24
CA ARG A 403 -11.18 14.63 -17.53
C ARG A 403 -11.03 15.84 -18.43
N VAL A 404 -11.41 17.01 -17.92
CA VAL A 404 -11.42 18.27 -18.69
C VAL A 404 -10.73 19.38 -17.91
N VAL A 405 -10.03 20.27 -18.61
CA VAL A 405 -9.54 21.53 -18.08
C VAL A 405 -10.46 22.65 -18.53
N TYR A 406 -11.00 23.40 -17.56
CA TYR A 406 -11.88 24.55 -17.79
C TYR A 406 -11.43 25.70 -16.90
N ASN A 407 -11.24 26.89 -17.48
CA ASN A 407 -10.70 28.07 -16.79
C ASN A 407 -9.42 27.80 -15.96
N GLY A 408 -8.53 26.94 -16.48
CA GLY A 408 -7.26 26.58 -15.84
C GLY A 408 -7.34 25.54 -14.70
N ALA A 409 -8.55 25.05 -14.37
CA ALA A 409 -8.75 24.02 -13.35
C ALA A 409 -9.22 22.69 -13.96
N THR A 410 -8.79 21.57 -13.36
CA THR A 410 -9.19 20.21 -13.77
C THR A 410 -10.52 19.81 -13.13
N TYR A 411 -11.42 19.26 -13.94
CA TYR A 411 -12.72 18.73 -13.53
C TYR A 411 -13.06 17.44 -14.26
N TYR A 412 -14.14 16.79 -13.82
CA TYR A 412 -14.65 15.56 -14.43
C TYR A 412 -16.09 15.73 -14.87
N ALA A 413 -16.39 15.28 -16.08
CA ALA A 413 -17.72 15.35 -16.68
C ALA A 413 -18.12 13.99 -17.26
N VAL A 414 -19.43 13.72 -17.36
CA VAL A 414 -19.93 12.52 -18.03
C VAL A 414 -19.70 12.67 -19.53
N SER A 415 -18.94 11.74 -20.13
CA SER A 415 -18.47 11.81 -21.52
C SER A 415 -19.60 11.89 -22.54
N SER A 416 -20.75 11.27 -22.28
CA SER A 416 -21.91 11.27 -23.18
C SER A 416 -22.51 12.66 -23.41
N TYR A 417 -22.28 13.61 -22.50
CA TYR A 417 -22.75 15.00 -22.60
C TYR A 417 -21.79 15.95 -23.32
N LEU A 418 -20.59 15.49 -23.66
CA LEU A 418 -19.60 16.28 -24.38
C LEU A 418 -19.63 15.97 -25.89
N THR A 419 -19.27 16.95 -26.70
CA THR A 419 -19.06 16.81 -28.15
C THR A 419 -17.86 17.64 -28.60
N THR A 420 -17.15 17.14 -29.61
CA THR A 420 -16.09 17.87 -30.34
C THR A 420 -16.62 18.71 -31.49
N ASP A 421 -17.87 18.48 -31.91
CA ASP A 421 -18.58 19.38 -32.82
C ASP A 421 -19.00 20.64 -32.05
N LEU A 422 -18.17 21.68 -32.13
CA LEU A 422 -18.39 22.97 -31.51
C LEU A 422 -19.46 23.82 -32.23
N SER A 423 -19.94 23.36 -33.39
CA SER A 423 -20.98 24.02 -34.18
C SER A 423 -22.37 23.42 -33.98
N ALA A 424 -22.45 22.25 -33.32
CA ALA A 424 -23.71 21.58 -33.02
C ALA A 424 -24.62 22.50 -32.17
N PRO A 425 -25.85 22.82 -32.65
CA PRO A 425 -26.79 23.58 -31.85
C PRO A 425 -27.13 22.80 -30.58
N ALA A 426 -27.36 23.52 -29.48
CA ALA A 426 -27.76 22.92 -28.21
C ALA A 426 -28.91 21.93 -28.43
N GLN A 427 -28.67 20.64 -28.15
CA GLN A 427 -29.71 19.64 -28.19
C GLN A 427 -30.79 20.08 -27.21
N SER A 428 -32.03 20.18 -27.69
CA SER A 428 -33.15 20.55 -26.84
C SER A 428 -33.23 19.57 -25.68
N ALA A 429 -33.26 20.10 -24.46
CA ALA A 429 -33.66 19.29 -23.33
C ALA A 429 -35.07 18.74 -23.64
N ALA A 430 -35.26 17.43 -23.50
CA ALA A 430 -36.61 16.87 -23.46
C ALA A 430 -37.39 17.67 -22.39
N PRO A 431 -38.59 18.17 -22.70
CA PRO A 431 -39.28 19.10 -21.81
C PRO A 431 -39.49 18.45 -20.45
N ALA A 432 -39.19 19.21 -19.39
CA ALA A 432 -39.60 18.84 -18.05
C ALA A 432 -41.14 18.99 -17.98
N GLU A 433 -41.86 17.90 -18.25
CA GLU A 433 -43.31 17.88 -18.15
C GLU A 433 -43.75 18.29 -16.74
N GLN A 434 -44.63 19.29 -16.71
CA GLN A 434 -45.28 19.73 -15.49
C GLN A 434 -46.16 18.61 -14.97
N ALA A 435 -46.02 18.27 -13.68
CA ALA A 435 -46.81 17.22 -13.06
C ALA A 435 -48.32 17.56 -13.11
N PRO A 436 -49.17 16.70 -13.71
CA PRO A 436 -50.61 16.77 -13.50
C PRO A 436 -50.97 16.38 -12.06
N ALA A 437 -52.16 16.79 -11.62
CA ALA A 437 -52.64 16.52 -10.28
C ALA A 437 -52.95 15.03 -10.03
N THR A 438 -52.96 14.69 -8.74
CA THR A 438 -53.31 13.42 -8.10
C THR A 438 -54.41 12.56 -8.76
N GLU A 439 -54.09 11.28 -9.01
CA GLU A 439 -54.99 10.13 -8.81
C GLU A 439 -54.20 8.99 -8.15
N GLU A 440 -54.85 8.22 -7.26
CA GLU A 440 -54.21 7.18 -6.42
C GLU A 440 -54.27 5.79 -7.06
N ALA A 441 -53.12 5.14 -7.29
CA ALA A 441 -52.98 3.68 -7.45
C ALA A 441 -51.50 3.24 -7.31
N PRO A 442 -51.21 1.95 -7.04
CA PRO A 442 -50.94 1.41 -5.71
C PRO A 442 -49.45 1.42 -5.31
N ALA A 443 -49.18 1.05 -4.05
CA ALA A 443 -47.89 1.20 -3.38
C ALA A 443 -46.66 0.68 -4.15
N GLN A 444 -45.67 1.55 -4.35
CA GLN A 444 -44.34 1.18 -4.86
C GLN A 444 -43.50 0.51 -3.77
N ALA A 445 -42.77 -0.55 -4.14
CA ALA A 445 -41.67 -1.08 -3.34
C ALA A 445 -40.53 -0.04 -3.25
N PRO A 446 -39.75 0.00 -2.14
CA PRO A 446 -38.75 1.05 -1.92
C PRO A 446 -37.55 0.90 -2.87
N GLY A 447 -37.57 1.61 -4.00
CA GLY A 447 -36.55 1.49 -5.05
C GLY A 447 -36.30 2.79 -5.84
N PHE A 448 -35.00 3.05 -6.06
CA PHE A 448 -34.38 3.86 -7.12
C PHE A 448 -35.13 5.09 -7.67
N LYS A 449 -34.58 6.28 -7.38
CA LYS A 449 -35.04 7.58 -7.92
C LYS A 449 -34.78 7.79 -9.42
N THR A 450 -34.29 6.78 -10.14
CA THR A 450 -33.89 6.86 -11.55
C THR A 450 -35.10 6.68 -12.46
N LYS A 451 -35.64 7.78 -13.01
CA LYS A 451 -36.82 7.74 -13.90
C LYS A 451 -36.47 7.22 -15.29
N PHE A 452 -37.14 6.18 -15.78
CA PHE A 452 -36.98 5.74 -17.18
C PHE A 452 -38.14 6.27 -18.02
N THR A 453 -37.85 6.71 -19.25
CA THR A 453 -38.86 6.90 -20.30
C THR A 453 -39.16 5.53 -20.88
N ASP A 454 -40.42 5.10 -20.80
CA ASP A 454 -40.82 3.79 -21.30
C ASP A 454 -40.68 3.71 -22.83
N VAL A 455 -40.20 2.57 -23.30
CA VAL A 455 -40.05 2.21 -24.72
C VAL A 455 -40.32 0.71 -24.89
N ASN A 456 -40.42 0.22 -26.12
CA ASN A 456 -40.49 -1.21 -26.41
C ASN A 456 -39.73 -1.51 -27.71
N GLU A 457 -38.45 -1.85 -27.59
CA GLU A 457 -37.55 -2.04 -28.73
C GLU A 457 -36.67 -3.27 -28.52
N THR A 458 -36.52 -4.11 -29.55
CA THR A 458 -35.54 -5.19 -29.52
C THR A 458 -34.14 -4.62 -29.60
N VAL A 459 -33.26 -4.98 -28.66
CA VAL A 459 -31.88 -4.51 -28.60
C VAL A 459 -30.90 -5.68 -28.54
N THR A 460 -29.70 -5.48 -29.10
CA THR A 460 -28.56 -6.40 -28.99
C THR A 460 -27.33 -5.64 -28.52
N ALA A 461 -26.36 -6.33 -27.93
CA ALA A 461 -25.07 -5.71 -27.63
C ALA A 461 -24.31 -5.39 -28.92
N LYS A 462 -23.49 -4.33 -28.89
CA LYS A 462 -22.56 -4.02 -29.99
C LYS A 462 -21.44 -5.06 -30.08
N GLU A 463 -20.95 -5.50 -28.92
CA GLU A 463 -19.99 -6.60 -28.75
C GLU A 463 -20.41 -7.46 -27.55
N VAL A 464 -20.42 -6.86 -26.36
CA VAL A 464 -20.89 -7.46 -25.10
C VAL A 464 -21.32 -6.38 -24.11
N VAL A 465 -22.32 -6.65 -23.26
CA VAL A 465 -22.73 -5.76 -22.16
C VAL A 465 -23.22 -6.54 -20.95
N ASN A 466 -22.89 -6.08 -19.75
CA ASN A 466 -23.41 -6.65 -18.51
C ASN A 466 -24.79 -6.10 -18.17
N LEU A 467 -25.72 -7.00 -17.84
CA LEU A 467 -27.05 -6.71 -17.35
C LEU A 467 -27.04 -6.84 -15.82
N ARG A 468 -27.46 -5.77 -15.13
CA ARG A 468 -27.33 -5.62 -13.67
C ARG A 468 -28.67 -5.54 -12.96
N SER A 469 -28.68 -5.86 -11.67
CA SER A 469 -29.85 -5.74 -10.78
C SER A 469 -30.30 -4.28 -10.56
N LYS A 470 -29.36 -3.33 -10.68
CA LYS A 470 -29.59 -1.89 -10.49
C LYS A 470 -28.89 -1.09 -11.60
N PRO A 471 -29.37 0.11 -11.97
CA PRO A 471 -28.74 0.97 -12.97
C PRO A 471 -27.52 1.71 -12.38
N SER A 472 -26.50 0.95 -11.97
CA SER A 472 -25.24 1.49 -11.43
C SER A 472 -24.08 0.53 -11.68
N VAL A 473 -22.86 1.06 -11.83
CA VAL A 473 -21.61 0.28 -11.83
C VAL A 473 -20.78 0.45 -10.55
N THR A 474 -21.25 1.29 -9.62
CA THR A 474 -20.53 1.67 -8.39
C THR A 474 -21.30 1.39 -7.09
N ASP A 475 -22.61 1.17 -7.16
CA ASP A 475 -23.44 0.74 -6.03
C ASP A 475 -23.10 -0.73 -5.69
N ALA A 476 -22.81 -1.00 -4.41
CA ALA A 476 -22.38 -2.31 -3.92
C ALA A 476 -23.45 -3.40 -4.10
N ASP A 477 -24.72 -3.03 -4.14
CA ASP A 477 -25.82 -3.96 -4.38
C ASP A 477 -26.10 -4.19 -5.88
N SER A 478 -25.41 -3.48 -6.77
CA SER A 478 -25.60 -3.55 -8.23
C SER A 478 -24.82 -4.71 -8.85
N GLN A 479 -25.34 -5.90 -8.64
CA GLN A 479 -24.72 -7.15 -9.11
C GLN A 479 -24.92 -7.33 -10.62
N VAL A 480 -23.94 -7.93 -11.28
CA VAL A 480 -24.11 -8.43 -12.67
C VAL A 480 -24.91 -9.72 -12.58
N VAL A 481 -26.11 -9.72 -13.17
CA VAL A 481 -27.04 -10.86 -13.14
C VAL A 481 -26.90 -11.70 -14.40
N ALA A 482 -26.62 -11.05 -15.54
CA ALA A 482 -26.38 -11.71 -16.82
C ALA A 482 -25.45 -10.86 -17.70
N THR A 483 -25.02 -11.44 -18.82
CA THR A 483 -24.25 -10.76 -19.85
C THR A 483 -24.93 -11.01 -21.19
N LEU A 484 -25.12 -9.95 -21.99
CA LEU A 484 -25.70 -9.98 -23.32
C LEU A 484 -24.59 -9.78 -24.35
N SER A 485 -24.36 -10.76 -25.21
CA SER A 485 -23.37 -10.70 -26.30
C SER A 485 -24.01 -10.28 -27.63
N ALA A 486 -23.20 -9.82 -28.58
CA ALA A 486 -23.68 -9.43 -29.91
C ALA A 486 -24.40 -10.60 -30.60
N GLY A 487 -25.57 -10.33 -31.17
CA GLY A 487 -26.46 -11.33 -31.76
C GLY A 487 -27.46 -11.95 -30.78
N GLN A 488 -27.24 -11.85 -29.47
CA GLN A 488 -28.30 -12.12 -28.48
C GLN A 488 -29.18 -10.88 -28.31
N THR A 489 -30.47 -11.08 -28.04
CA THR A 489 -31.45 -10.00 -27.93
C THR A 489 -32.03 -9.87 -26.52
N ALA A 490 -32.43 -8.65 -26.18
CA ALA A 490 -33.25 -8.31 -25.01
C ALA A 490 -34.31 -7.28 -25.45
N ILE A 491 -35.40 -7.14 -24.70
CA ILE A 491 -36.39 -6.08 -24.95
C ILE A 491 -36.03 -4.88 -24.10
N ARG A 492 -35.71 -3.74 -24.72
CA ARG A 492 -35.56 -2.47 -24.00
C ARG A 492 -36.94 -1.98 -23.63
N THR A 493 -37.23 -1.94 -22.34
CA THR A 493 -38.52 -1.52 -21.77
C THR A 493 -38.48 -0.09 -21.23
N GLY A 494 -37.29 0.51 -21.08
CA GLY A 494 -37.15 1.91 -20.69
C GLY A 494 -35.76 2.47 -20.96
N ILE A 495 -35.67 3.75 -21.27
CA ILE A 495 -34.41 4.48 -21.46
C ILE A 495 -34.34 5.61 -20.44
N ASN A 496 -33.23 5.72 -19.72
CA ASN A 496 -32.84 6.93 -19.05
C ASN A 496 -31.64 7.56 -19.80
N ASN A 497 -31.93 8.64 -20.53
CA ASN A 497 -30.93 9.41 -21.29
C ASN A 497 -30.04 10.31 -20.41
N GLU A 498 -30.45 10.56 -19.16
CA GLU A 498 -29.76 11.44 -18.20
C GLU A 498 -28.57 10.75 -17.48
N TYR A 499 -28.68 9.44 -17.28
CA TYR A 499 -27.68 8.60 -16.61
C TYR A 499 -27.09 7.55 -17.57
N GLY A 500 -27.60 7.46 -18.81
CA GLY A 500 -27.07 6.56 -19.85
C GLY A 500 -27.40 5.09 -19.61
N TRP A 501 -28.54 4.80 -18.98
CA TRP A 501 -28.99 3.44 -18.66
C TRP A 501 -30.23 3.05 -19.44
N SER A 502 -30.27 1.80 -19.86
CA SER A 502 -31.45 1.13 -20.41
C SER A 502 -31.97 0.12 -19.39
N ARG A 503 -33.26 0.20 -19.08
CA ARG A 503 -34.01 -0.87 -18.44
C ARG A 503 -34.37 -1.87 -19.54
N VAL A 504 -33.99 -3.12 -19.36
CA VAL A 504 -34.23 -4.20 -20.32
C VAL A 504 -34.91 -5.37 -19.64
N GLU A 505 -35.75 -6.08 -20.38
CA GLU A 505 -36.26 -7.38 -20.02
C GLU A 505 -35.45 -8.46 -20.77
N TYR A 506 -34.88 -9.39 -20.00
CA TYR A 506 -34.06 -10.48 -20.52
C TYR A 506 -34.34 -11.74 -19.71
N ASN A 507 -34.68 -12.85 -20.38
CA ASN A 507 -35.10 -14.11 -19.76
C ASN A 507 -36.19 -13.94 -18.66
N GLY A 508 -37.14 -13.03 -18.87
CA GLY A 508 -38.23 -12.73 -17.92
C GLY A 508 -37.80 -11.93 -16.67
N GLN A 509 -36.58 -11.37 -16.66
CA GLN A 509 -36.09 -10.52 -15.58
C GLN A 509 -35.90 -9.07 -16.06
N VAL A 510 -36.31 -8.11 -15.22
CA VAL A 510 -36.02 -6.69 -15.42
C VAL A 510 -34.60 -6.39 -14.91
N LEU A 511 -33.72 -6.00 -15.82
CA LEU A 511 -32.31 -5.70 -15.57
C LEU A 511 -31.92 -4.36 -16.18
N TYR A 512 -30.72 -3.88 -15.88
CA TYR A 512 -30.21 -2.59 -16.32
C TYR A 512 -28.85 -2.72 -17.01
N CYS A 513 -28.68 -2.04 -18.14
CA CYS A 513 -27.41 -2.01 -18.86
C CYS A 513 -27.08 -0.60 -19.36
N VAL A 514 -25.80 -0.34 -19.63
CA VAL A 514 -25.36 0.98 -20.10
C VAL A 514 -25.72 1.13 -21.59
N SER A 515 -26.56 2.13 -21.90
CA SER A 515 -27.22 2.32 -23.20
C SER A 515 -26.26 2.45 -24.38
N SER A 516 -25.02 2.91 -24.16
CA SER A 516 -24.02 3.09 -25.21
C SER A 516 -23.45 1.77 -25.76
N TYR A 517 -23.55 0.66 -25.02
CA TYR A 517 -23.04 -0.65 -25.42
C TYR A 517 -24.07 -1.52 -26.17
N ILE A 518 -25.33 -1.09 -26.23
CA ILE A 518 -26.38 -1.74 -27.01
C ILE A 518 -26.72 -0.93 -28.27
N LYS A 519 -27.39 -1.58 -29.22
CA LYS A 519 -28.04 -0.98 -30.37
C LYS A 519 -29.43 -1.59 -30.54
N VAL A 520 -30.36 -0.82 -31.11
CA VAL A 520 -31.63 -1.37 -31.59
C VAL A 520 -31.35 -2.35 -32.73
N VAL A 521 -32.11 -3.44 -32.77
CA VAL A 521 -32.18 -4.34 -33.91
C VAL A 521 -33.39 -3.91 -34.72
N GLU A 522 -33.16 -3.51 -35.97
CA GLU A 522 -34.22 -3.23 -36.96
C GLU A 522 -34.89 -4.52 -37.45
#